data_AF-A0AAU3GEC3-F1
#
_entry.id   AF-A0AAU3GEC3-F1
#
_cell.length_a   1.000
_cell.length_b   1.000
_cell.length_c   1.000
_cell.angle_alpha   90.00
_cell.angle_beta   90.00
_cell.angle_gamma   90.00
#
_symmetry.space_group_name_H-M   'P 1'
#
loop_
_entity.id
_entity.type
_entity.pdbx_description
1 polymer ?
#
loop_
_entity_poly.entity_id
_entity_poly.type
_entity_poly.pdbx_seq_one_letter_code
_entity_poly.pdbx_strand_id
1 'polypeptide(L)'
;MDDLIAFLRARLGEDEETARVAGEACIAWLTYRDDDGQMRYTTVAAAATDGIWIAAGAEVPAPTSALVVYDPARALREVEAKRRIISEHAPHEDYSWACRTCSAADSCGCMGGPDLPCPTLRLLALPYADHPDYREEWRP
;
A
#
# COMPACT_ATOMS: atom_id res chain seq x y z
N MET A 1 7.70 -9.16 -18.72
CA MET A 1 8.12 -8.46 -17.49
C MET A 1 7.71 -7.00 -17.52
N ASP A 2 7.91 -6.31 -18.64
CA ASP A 2 7.42 -4.95 -18.88
C ASP A 2 5.94 -4.74 -18.52
N ASP A 3 5.06 -5.62 -18.98
CA ASP A 3 3.62 -5.52 -18.70
C ASP A 3 3.29 -5.55 -17.20
N LEU A 4 3.93 -6.45 -16.44
CA LEU A 4 3.75 -6.55 -14.98
C LEU A 4 4.31 -5.31 -14.27
N ILE A 5 5.46 -4.81 -14.69
CA ILE A 5 6.06 -3.58 -14.12
C ILE A 5 5.19 -2.37 -14.44
N ALA A 6 4.67 -2.27 -15.66
CA ALA A 6 3.76 -1.20 -16.07
C ALA A 6 2.46 -1.24 -15.26
N PHE A 7 1.87 -2.43 -15.10
CA PHE A 7 0.70 -2.64 -14.26
C PHE A 7 0.94 -2.21 -12.80
N LEU A 8 2.03 -2.67 -12.19
CA LEU A 8 2.37 -2.29 -10.81
C LEU A 8 2.59 -0.78 -10.67
N ARG A 9 3.27 -0.14 -11.62
CA ARG A 9 3.46 1.32 -11.60
C ARG A 9 2.14 2.08 -11.69
N ALA A 10 1.21 1.62 -12.53
CA ALA A 10 -0.12 2.22 -12.64
C ALA A 10 -0.89 2.11 -11.32
N ARG A 11 -0.98 0.90 -10.74
CA ARG A 11 -1.68 0.66 -9.48
C ARG A 11 -1.08 1.43 -8.29
N LEU A 12 0.24 1.50 -8.21
CA LEU A 12 0.91 2.32 -7.20
C LEU A 12 0.71 3.83 -7.42
N GLY A 13 0.47 4.25 -8.65
CA GLY A 13 0.06 5.63 -8.97
C GLY A 13 -1.34 5.93 -8.42
N GLU A 14 -2.28 5.00 -8.57
CA GLU A 14 -3.65 5.11 -8.02
C GLU A 14 -3.66 5.11 -6.49
N ASP A 15 -2.86 4.25 -5.86
CA ASP A 15 -2.69 4.21 -4.41
C ASP A 15 -2.11 5.54 -3.88
N GLU A 16 -1.13 6.10 -4.58
CA GLU A 16 -0.55 7.41 -4.26
C GLU A 16 -1.57 8.54 -4.40
N GLU A 17 -2.33 8.54 -5.49
CA GLU A 17 -3.37 9.56 -5.72
C GLU A 17 -4.45 9.48 -4.64
N THR A 18 -4.89 8.26 -4.30
CA THR A 18 -5.84 8.03 -3.20
C THR A 18 -5.30 8.60 -1.88
N ALA A 19 -4.04 8.34 -1.56
CA ALA A 19 -3.42 8.86 -0.35
C ALA A 19 -3.30 10.40 -0.37
N ARG A 20 -2.99 11.00 -1.53
CA ARG A 20 -2.95 12.47 -1.66
C ARG A 20 -4.31 13.11 -1.52
N VAL A 21 -5.34 12.53 -2.13
CA VAL A 21 -6.73 13.01 -2.02
C VAL A 21 -7.24 12.90 -0.58
N ALA A 22 -6.86 11.84 0.13
CA ALA A 22 -7.19 11.67 1.55
C ALA A 22 -6.53 12.74 2.46
N GLY A 23 -5.44 13.37 2.00
CA GLY A 23 -4.73 14.43 2.71
C GLY A 23 -3.96 13.91 3.92
N GLU A 24 -3.85 14.73 4.97
CA GLU A 24 -3.06 14.39 6.17
C GLU A 24 -3.88 13.63 7.22
N ALA A 25 -5.20 13.54 7.04
CA ALA A 25 -6.09 12.99 8.04
C ALA A 25 -6.08 11.46 8.06
N CYS A 26 -5.78 10.88 9.23
CA CYS A 26 -5.91 9.44 9.45
C CYS A 26 -7.38 9.07 9.65
N ILE A 27 -7.81 7.93 9.10
CA ILE A 27 -9.13 7.36 9.31
C ILE A 27 -9.05 6.32 10.42
N ALA A 28 -9.94 6.40 11.41
CA ALA A 28 -10.02 5.43 12.50
C ALA A 28 -11.44 5.00 12.85
N TRP A 29 -11.51 3.85 13.49
CA TRP A 29 -12.67 3.39 14.24
C TRP A 29 -12.47 3.84 15.69
N LEU A 30 -13.44 4.55 16.27
CA LEU A 30 -13.28 5.06 17.63
C LEU A 30 -14.53 4.90 18.48
N THR A 31 -14.30 4.80 19.79
CA THR A 31 -15.35 4.89 20.82
C THR A 31 -15.12 6.12 21.68
N TYR A 32 -16.21 6.77 22.10
CA TYR A 32 -16.17 8.00 22.88
C TYR A 32 -17.42 8.13 23.74
N ARG A 33 -17.42 9.09 24.67
CA ARG A 33 -18.62 9.49 25.41
C ARG A 33 -19.16 10.78 24.81
N ASP A 34 -20.46 10.84 24.57
CA ASP A 34 -21.14 12.10 24.22
C ASP A 34 -21.35 12.98 25.46
N ASP A 35 -21.96 14.15 25.27
CA ASP A 35 -22.22 15.14 26.32
C ASP A 35 -23.12 14.60 27.45
N ASP A 36 -23.95 13.60 27.15
CA ASP A 36 -24.80 12.89 28.12
C ASP A 36 -24.05 11.75 28.84
N GLY A 37 -22.76 11.57 28.54
CA GLY A 37 -21.91 10.52 29.09
C GLY A 37 -22.18 9.13 28.50
N GLN A 38 -23.01 9.00 27.46
CA GLN A 38 -23.31 7.71 26.83
C GLN A 38 -22.17 7.25 25.94
N MET A 39 -21.88 5.96 25.97
CA MET A 39 -20.88 5.36 25.07
C MET A 39 -21.40 5.33 23.64
N ARG A 40 -20.68 6.00 22.73
CA ARG A 40 -20.90 6.02 21.29
C ARG A 40 -19.74 5.33 20.58
N TYR A 41 -20.00 4.83 19.39
CA TYR A 41 -18.98 4.34 18.46
C TYR A 41 -19.24 4.91 17.07
N THR A 42 -18.18 5.19 16.32
CA THR A 42 -18.27 5.55 14.89
C THR A 42 -17.31 4.68 14.09
N THR A 43 -17.71 4.34 12.87
CA THR A 43 -16.92 3.52 11.94
C THR A 43 -15.90 4.33 11.15
N VAL A 44 -16.06 5.67 11.10
CA VAL A 44 -15.12 6.57 10.42
C VAL A 44 -15.00 7.87 11.23
N ALA A 45 -13.78 8.16 11.67
CA ALA A 45 -13.39 9.44 12.22
C ALA A 45 -12.05 9.86 11.63
N ALA A 46 -11.84 11.16 11.47
CA ALA A 46 -10.62 11.73 10.91
C ALA A 46 -9.81 12.44 12.00
N ALA A 47 -8.52 12.16 12.13
CA ALA A 47 -7.65 12.93 13.02
C ALA A 47 -7.02 14.10 12.29
N ALA A 48 -7.13 15.31 12.85
CA ALA A 48 -6.26 16.41 12.49
C ALA A 48 -4.83 16.16 13.02
N THR A 49 -3.85 16.89 12.49
CA THR A 49 -2.42 16.80 12.85
C THR A 49 -2.13 16.93 14.35
N ASP A 50 -3.06 17.52 15.11
CA ASP A 50 -2.91 17.81 16.54
C ASP A 50 -3.53 16.72 17.45
N GLY A 51 -3.94 15.58 16.88
CA GLY A 51 -4.52 14.45 17.63
C GLY A 51 -6.00 14.62 18.00
N ILE A 52 -6.66 15.67 17.51
CA ILE A 52 -8.10 15.88 17.64
C ILE A 52 -8.82 15.03 16.59
N TRP A 53 -9.72 14.16 17.05
CA TRP A 53 -10.56 13.35 16.16
C TRP A 53 -11.86 14.07 15.84
N ILE A 54 -12.36 13.92 14.62
CA ILE A 54 -13.69 14.38 14.23
C ILE A 54 -14.58 13.16 14.02
N ALA A 55 -15.63 13.03 14.82
CA ALA A 55 -16.62 11.96 14.74
C ALA A 55 -18.02 12.56 14.65
N ALA A 56 -18.81 12.12 13.66
CA ALA A 56 -20.18 12.61 13.44
C ALA A 56 -20.31 14.15 13.38
N GLY A 57 -19.28 14.84 12.87
CA GLY A 57 -19.25 16.31 12.76
C GLY A 57 -18.87 17.04 14.05
N ALA A 58 -18.50 16.33 15.11
CA ALA A 58 -18.04 16.90 16.37
C ALA A 58 -16.57 16.55 16.66
N GLU A 59 -15.86 17.48 17.29
CA GLU A 59 -14.52 17.23 17.80
C GLU A 59 -14.56 16.28 19.01
N VAL A 60 -13.64 15.33 19.03
CA VAL A 60 -13.44 14.34 20.07
C VAL A 60 -11.95 14.41 20.47
N PRO A 61 -11.58 15.33 21.37
CA PRO A 61 -10.18 15.53 21.76
C PRO A 61 -9.60 14.36 22.57
N ALA A 62 -10.45 13.49 23.13
CA ALA A 62 -10.04 12.35 23.95
C ALA A 62 -10.96 11.13 23.73
N PRO A 63 -10.84 10.42 22.59
CA PRO A 63 -11.60 9.18 22.41
C PRO A 63 -11.21 8.16 23.48
N THR A 64 -12.16 7.33 23.89
CA THR A 64 -11.92 6.22 24.82
C THR A 64 -11.04 5.14 24.17
N SER A 65 -11.21 4.93 22.86
CA SER A 65 -10.30 4.12 22.04
C SER A 65 -10.28 4.63 20.61
N ALA A 66 -9.15 4.49 19.93
CA ALA A 66 -9.00 4.79 18.51
C ALA A 66 -8.14 3.70 17.85
N LEU A 67 -8.67 3.11 16.77
CA LEU A 67 -7.96 2.17 15.91
C LEU A 67 -7.84 2.77 14.52
N VAL A 68 -6.64 3.22 14.16
CA VAL A 68 -6.35 3.76 12.83
C VAL A 68 -6.46 2.63 11.80
N VAL A 69 -7.39 2.78 10.86
CA VAL A 69 -7.62 1.82 9.77
C VAL A 69 -6.97 2.28 8.47
N TYR A 70 -6.74 3.58 8.31
CA TYR A 70 -6.03 4.12 7.16
C TYR A 70 -5.21 5.36 7.57
N ASP A 71 -3.92 5.35 7.23
CA ASP A 71 -2.98 6.46 7.43
C ASP A 71 -2.42 6.83 6.04
N PRO A 72 -2.80 7.98 5.45
CA PRO A 72 -2.31 8.39 4.15
C PRO A 72 -0.78 8.56 4.10
N ALA A 73 -0.16 9.06 5.18
CA ALA A 73 1.29 9.23 5.24
C ALA A 73 1.99 7.86 5.26
N ARG A 74 1.42 6.86 5.95
CA ARG A 74 1.89 5.48 5.86
C ARG A 74 1.71 4.91 4.45
N ALA A 75 0.55 5.11 3.83
CA ALA A 75 0.28 4.62 2.48
C ALA A 75 1.30 5.16 1.46
N LEU A 76 1.64 6.45 1.54
CA LEU A 76 2.69 7.05 0.70
C LEU A 76 4.08 6.42 0.92
N ARG A 77 4.45 6.13 2.18
CA ARG A 77 5.70 5.42 2.48
C ARG A 77 5.71 3.99 1.92
N GLU A 78 4.57 3.31 1.97
CA GLU A 78 4.43 1.97 1.37
C GLU A 78 4.53 2.01 -0.16
N VAL A 79 3.92 2.99 -0.83
CA VAL A 79 4.07 3.19 -2.27
C VAL A 79 5.54 3.40 -2.65
N GLU A 80 6.23 4.29 -1.93
CA GLU A 80 7.65 4.56 -2.18
C GLU A 80 8.51 3.29 -1.99
N ALA A 81 8.27 2.53 -0.92
CA ALA A 81 8.97 1.27 -0.69
C ALA A 81 8.74 0.27 -1.85
N LYS A 82 7.49 0.12 -2.32
CA LYS A 82 7.15 -0.78 -3.42
C LYS A 82 7.79 -0.32 -4.74
N ARG A 83 7.88 0.99 -5.00
CA ARG A 83 8.59 1.55 -6.17
C ARG A 83 10.09 1.25 -6.15
N ARG A 84 10.73 1.29 -4.98
CA ARG A 84 12.13 0.87 -4.83
C ARG A 84 12.31 -0.61 -5.14
N ILE A 85 11.41 -1.47 -4.65
CA ILE A 85 11.43 -2.90 -4.99
C ILE A 85 11.30 -3.10 -6.50
N ILE A 86 10.38 -2.41 -7.17
CA ILE A 86 10.26 -2.47 -8.64
C ILE A 86 11.56 -2.01 -9.31
N SER A 87 12.22 -0.97 -8.78
CA SER A 87 13.46 -0.43 -9.33
C SER A 87 14.68 -1.36 -9.17
N GLU A 88 14.61 -2.34 -8.26
CA GLU A 88 15.58 -3.44 -8.20
C GLU A 88 15.49 -4.36 -9.40
N HIS A 89 14.33 -4.41 -10.08
CA HIS A 89 14.07 -5.20 -11.27
C HIS A 89 14.26 -4.31 -12.49
N ALA A 90 15.44 -4.37 -13.10
CA ALA A 90 15.82 -3.52 -14.22
C ALA A 90 16.37 -4.37 -15.38
N PRO A 91 16.39 -3.84 -16.61
CA PRO A 91 17.12 -4.46 -17.71
C PRO A 91 18.60 -4.64 -17.32
N HIS A 92 19.19 -5.76 -17.69
CA HIS A 92 20.59 -6.08 -17.44
C HIS A 92 21.29 -6.37 -18.77
N GLU A 93 22.61 -6.22 -18.84
CA GLU A 93 23.35 -6.44 -20.10
C GLU A 93 23.36 -7.93 -20.49
N ASP A 94 23.58 -8.82 -19.51
CA ASP A 94 23.62 -10.27 -19.74
C ASP A 94 22.24 -10.94 -19.71
N TYR A 95 21.20 -10.26 -19.21
CA TYR A 95 19.86 -10.81 -19.04
C TYR A 95 18.81 -9.79 -19.46
N SER A 96 17.78 -10.19 -20.21
CA SER A 96 16.69 -9.30 -20.61
C SER A 96 16.13 -8.50 -19.41
N TRP A 97 16.01 -9.16 -18.25
CA TRP A 97 15.67 -8.54 -16.98
C TRP A 97 16.32 -9.26 -15.81
N ALA A 98 16.79 -8.51 -14.81
CA ALA A 98 17.31 -9.07 -13.57
C ALA A 98 16.87 -8.25 -12.35
N CYS A 99 16.69 -8.94 -11.22
CA CYS A 99 16.58 -8.29 -9.93
C CYS A 99 17.96 -8.22 -9.28
N ARG A 100 18.50 -7.02 -9.01
CA ARG A 100 19.86 -6.84 -8.45
C ARG A 100 20.08 -7.57 -7.12
N THR A 101 19.06 -7.56 -6.26
CA THR A 101 19.13 -8.24 -4.95
C THR A 101 19.16 -9.75 -5.11
N CYS A 102 18.37 -10.26 -6.04
CA CYS A 102 18.25 -11.69 -6.33
C CYS A 102 19.43 -12.23 -7.15
N SER A 103 20.03 -11.42 -8.02
CA SER A 103 21.18 -11.79 -8.84
C SER A 103 22.48 -11.86 -8.03
N ALA A 104 22.57 -11.10 -6.93
CA ALA A 104 23.74 -11.12 -6.04
C ALA A 104 23.82 -12.36 -5.14
N ALA A 105 22.70 -13.09 -5.00
CA ALA A 105 22.66 -14.36 -4.31
C ALA A 105 22.48 -15.47 -5.36
N ASP A 106 23.51 -16.27 -5.62
CA ASP A 106 23.49 -17.44 -6.53
C ASP A 106 22.37 -18.48 -6.22
N SER A 107 21.53 -18.22 -5.22
CA SER A 107 20.47 -19.08 -4.69
C SER A 107 19.03 -18.68 -5.06
N CYS A 108 18.79 -17.52 -5.70
CA CYS A 108 17.41 -17.07 -5.93
C CYS A 108 16.68 -17.83 -7.06
N GLY A 109 17.41 -18.42 -8.03
CA GLY A 109 16.79 -18.96 -9.26
C GLY A 109 16.28 -17.89 -10.24
N CYS A 110 16.48 -16.62 -9.89
CA CYS A 110 15.94 -15.43 -10.56
C CYS A 110 16.82 -14.95 -11.74
N MET A 111 18.03 -15.49 -11.87
CA MET A 111 18.97 -15.25 -12.98
C MET A 111 18.57 -16.11 -14.19
N GLY A 112 17.67 -15.60 -15.03
CA GLY A 112 17.30 -16.27 -16.29
C GLY A 112 16.65 -17.65 -16.15
N GLY A 113 16.18 -18.01 -14.95
CA GLY A 113 15.49 -19.28 -14.66
C GLY A 113 14.02 -19.30 -15.10
N PRO A 114 13.35 -20.47 -14.99
CA PRO A 114 11.98 -20.68 -15.45
C PRO A 114 10.92 -19.86 -14.69
N ASP A 115 11.26 -19.26 -13.55
CA ASP A 115 10.34 -18.53 -12.67
C ASP A 115 10.28 -17.01 -12.95
N LEU A 116 10.55 -16.60 -14.19
CA LEU A 116 10.30 -15.23 -14.64
C LEU A 116 8.79 -15.03 -14.92
N PRO A 117 8.18 -13.92 -14.46
CA PRO A 117 8.79 -12.81 -13.72
C PRO A 117 9.07 -13.13 -12.24
N CYS A 118 10.10 -12.49 -11.69
CA CYS A 118 10.54 -12.64 -10.30
C CYS A 118 9.37 -12.78 -9.30
N PRO A 119 9.38 -13.78 -8.41
CA PRO A 119 8.30 -14.01 -7.44
C PRO A 119 7.94 -12.77 -6.61
N THR A 120 8.91 -11.91 -6.30
CA THR A 120 8.67 -10.64 -5.59
C THR A 120 7.71 -9.72 -6.33
N LEU A 121 7.81 -9.61 -7.67
CA LEU A 121 6.89 -8.80 -8.46
C LEU A 121 5.48 -9.43 -8.52
N ARG A 122 5.40 -10.77 -8.62
CA ARG A 122 4.12 -11.50 -8.59
C ARG A 122 3.40 -11.31 -7.26
N LEU A 123 4.13 -11.39 -6.13
CA LEU A 123 3.61 -11.12 -4.80
C LEU A 123 3.17 -9.67 -4.62
N LEU A 124 3.90 -8.70 -5.19
CA LEU A 124 3.47 -7.29 -5.17
C LEU A 124 2.19 -7.04 -5.96
N ALA A 125 1.88 -7.88 -6.94
CA ALA A 125 0.68 -7.75 -7.75
C ALA A 125 -0.57 -8.37 -7.10
N LEU A 126 -0.40 -9.28 -6.12
CA LEU A 126 -1.51 -9.99 -5.46
C LEU A 126 -2.61 -9.07 -4.88
N PRO A 127 -2.31 -7.92 -4.24
CA PRO A 127 -3.36 -7.02 -3.75
C PRO A 127 -4.29 -6.49 -4.84
N TYR A 128 -3.87 -6.58 -6.11
CA TYR A 128 -4.62 -6.10 -7.26
C TYR A 128 -5.20 -7.25 -8.09
N ALA A 129 -5.31 -8.47 -7.55
CA ALA A 129 -5.79 -9.64 -8.28
C ALA A 129 -7.23 -9.50 -8.79
N ASP A 130 -8.05 -8.66 -8.14
CA ASP A 130 -9.42 -8.38 -8.55
C ASP A 130 -9.52 -7.25 -9.60
N HIS A 131 -8.38 -6.66 -10.01
CA HIS A 131 -8.36 -5.58 -11.00
C HIS A 131 -8.60 -6.13 -12.42
N PRO A 132 -9.42 -5.50 -13.28
CA PRO A 132 -9.72 -6.01 -14.62
C PRO A 132 -8.49 -6.20 -15.53
N ASP A 133 -7.49 -5.33 -15.40
CA ASP A 133 -6.22 -5.46 -16.13
C ASP A 133 -5.25 -6.51 -15.54
N TYR A 134 -5.57 -7.10 -14.38
CA TYR A 134 -4.76 -8.15 -13.78
C TYR A 134 -4.79 -9.40 -14.66
N ARG A 135 -3.63 -9.98 -14.93
CA ARG A 135 -3.52 -11.23 -15.68
C ARG A 135 -3.24 -12.39 -14.74
N GLU A 136 -4.00 -13.47 -14.89
CA GLU A 136 -3.84 -14.70 -14.08
C GLU A 136 -2.44 -15.31 -14.18
N GLU A 137 -1.72 -15.09 -15.28
CA GLU A 137 -0.32 -15.49 -15.44
C GLU A 137 0.63 -14.83 -14.42
N TRP A 138 0.23 -13.72 -13.79
CA TRP A 138 1.00 -13.04 -12.74
C TRP A 138 0.77 -13.61 -11.34
N ARG A 139 -0.29 -14.42 -11.15
CA ARG A 139 -0.57 -15.06 -9.85
C ARG A 139 0.55 -16.05 -9.52
N PRO A 140 1.18 -16.01 -8.34
CA PRO A 140 2.29 -16.89 -7.96
C PRO A 140 1.98 -18.38 -8.14
#